data_AF-A0A2E5G0B0-F1
#
_entry.id   AF-A0A2E5G0B0-F1
#
_cell.length_a   1.000
_cell.length_b   1.000
_cell.length_c   1.000
_cell.angle_alpha   90.00
_cell.angle_beta   90.00
_cell.angle_gamma   90.00
#
_symmetry.space_group_name_H-M   'P 1'
#
loop_
_entity.id
_entity.type
_entity.pdbx_description
1 polymer ?
#
loop_
_entity_poly.entity_id
_entity_poly.type
_entity_poly.pdbx_seq_one_letter_code
_entity_poly.pdbx_strand_id
1 'polypeptide(L)'
;MSSARAFFSTAVIVAGLVVPSVSWALSAGSAKAAGSCDRAFMFDGAPVSAQVIAAFEPFISDRTPPIVTEINLSAARHSNEYAAQTRLGPRGQVMADMSDKHYAYRVVGCAHDTFVLETEHAPTGGSAVFKSVLFVRLDTRQAYGAAGQHLSRQTFVSVTRRIPMGDRDTASVTLQGDELRIGSSRYRDESLVVRVAGEAE
;
A
#
# COMPACT_ATOMS: atom_id res chain seq x y z
N MET A 1 23.57 -72.98 -40.05
CA MET A 1 22.18 -73.48 -39.98
C MET A 1 21.53 -72.89 -38.74
N SER A 2 20.23 -72.58 -38.85
CA SER A 2 19.34 -72.03 -37.82
C SER A 2 19.36 -70.50 -37.62
N SER A 3 18.45 -69.87 -38.37
CA SER A 3 17.96 -68.51 -38.21
C SER A 3 16.74 -68.57 -37.28
N ALA A 4 16.73 -67.79 -36.19
CA ALA A 4 15.56 -67.61 -35.34
C ALA A 4 15.17 -66.13 -35.30
N ARG A 5 14.02 -65.83 -35.90
CA ARG A 5 13.28 -64.58 -35.76
C ARG A 5 12.57 -64.60 -34.40
N ALA A 6 12.58 -63.48 -33.68
CA ALA A 6 11.69 -63.25 -32.54
C ALA A 6 10.97 -61.91 -32.70
N PHE A 7 9.69 -61.96 -32.34
CA PHE A 7 8.62 -61.04 -32.71
C PHE A 7 8.57 -59.77 -31.86
N PHE A 8 7.96 -58.74 -32.47
CA PHE A 8 7.45 -57.53 -31.85
C PHE A 8 6.54 -57.79 -30.66
N SER A 9 6.60 -56.91 -29.65
CA SER A 9 5.42 -56.45 -28.90
C SER A 9 5.74 -55.14 -28.19
N THR A 10 5.28 -54.05 -28.78
CA THR A 10 5.27 -52.71 -28.19
C THR A 10 4.07 -52.63 -27.25
N ALA A 11 4.30 -52.62 -25.94
CA ALA A 11 3.26 -52.32 -24.95
C ALA A 11 3.22 -50.80 -24.71
N VAL A 12 2.16 -50.15 -25.18
CA VAL A 12 1.85 -48.76 -24.85
C VAL A 12 1.06 -48.76 -23.55
N ILE A 13 1.68 -48.31 -22.46
CA ILE A 13 0.99 -48.04 -21.18
C ILE A 13 0.68 -46.53 -21.16
N VAL A 14 -0.57 -46.16 -21.43
CA VAL A 14 -1.09 -44.83 -21.11
C VAL A 14 -1.74 -44.93 -19.73
N ALA A 15 -0.97 -44.63 -18.68
CA ALA A 15 -1.51 -44.41 -17.35
C ALA A 15 -2.00 -42.95 -17.28
N GLY A 16 -3.32 -42.78 -17.26
CA GLY A 16 -3.98 -41.49 -17.15
C GLY A 16 -3.69 -40.81 -15.81
N LEU A 17 -3.16 -39.59 -15.88
CA LEU A 17 -3.06 -38.68 -14.76
C LEU A 17 -4.44 -38.04 -14.53
N VAL A 18 -5.17 -38.54 -13.53
CA VAL A 18 -6.35 -37.85 -13.00
C VAL A 18 -5.84 -36.76 -12.05
N VAL A 19 -5.77 -35.52 -12.54
CA VAL A 19 -5.54 -34.36 -11.69
C VAL A 19 -6.90 -33.92 -11.14
N PRO A 20 -7.18 -34.03 -9.82
CA PRO A 20 -8.36 -33.41 -9.25
C PRO A 20 -8.22 -31.89 -9.40
N SER A 21 -9.07 -31.32 -10.25
CA SER A 21 -9.22 -29.88 -10.42
C SER A 21 -9.93 -29.33 -9.20
N VAL A 22 -9.16 -29.08 -8.13
CA VAL A 22 -9.67 -28.35 -6.97
C VAL A 22 -9.84 -26.90 -7.41
N SER A 23 -11.05 -26.57 -7.84
CA SER A 23 -11.45 -25.20 -8.17
C SER A 23 -11.50 -24.40 -6.88
N TRP A 24 -10.37 -23.84 -6.48
CA TRP A 24 -10.36 -22.73 -5.54
C TRP A 24 -11.01 -21.56 -6.28
N ALA A 25 -12.24 -21.27 -5.90
CA ALA A 25 -12.89 -20.00 -6.19
C ALA A 25 -12.05 -18.90 -5.52
N LEU A 26 -11.01 -18.45 -6.23
CA LEU A 26 -10.40 -17.15 -6.00
C LEU A 26 -11.54 -16.14 -6.12
N SER A 27 -11.88 -15.53 -4.99
CA SER A 27 -12.72 -14.36 -4.94
C SER A 27 -12.03 -13.25 -5.73
N ALA A 28 -12.23 -13.26 -7.05
CA ALA A 28 -11.91 -12.17 -7.96
C ALA A 28 -13.04 -11.13 -7.85
N GLY A 29 -13.24 -10.61 -6.64
CA GLY A 29 -14.08 -9.45 -6.37
C GLY A 29 -13.18 -8.22 -6.26
N SER A 30 -13.41 -7.24 -7.13
CA SER A 30 -12.77 -5.91 -7.14
C SER A 30 -11.39 -5.79 -7.77
N ALA A 31 -11.28 -6.19 -9.04
CA ALA A 31 -10.26 -5.66 -9.95
C ALA A 31 -10.93 -4.83 -11.07
N LYS A 32 -11.67 -3.77 -10.71
CA LYS A 32 -12.15 -2.79 -11.70
C LYS A 32 -12.48 -1.41 -11.10
N ALA A 33 -11.49 -0.75 -10.50
CA ALA A 33 -11.45 0.71 -10.31
C ALA A 33 -10.02 1.28 -10.02
N ALA A 34 -8.94 0.53 -10.24
CA ALA A 34 -7.57 0.94 -9.84
C ALA A 34 -6.75 1.65 -10.95
N GLY A 35 -7.28 1.75 -12.18
CA GLY A 35 -6.48 2.13 -13.36
C GLY A 35 -5.92 3.56 -13.41
N SER A 36 -6.48 4.50 -12.63
CA SER A 36 -6.04 5.92 -12.63
C SER A 36 -5.23 6.34 -11.40
N CYS A 37 -5.30 5.61 -10.29
CA CYS A 37 -4.71 6.05 -9.00
C CYS A 37 -3.29 5.52 -8.76
N ASP A 38 -2.93 4.35 -9.29
CA ASP A 38 -1.62 3.72 -9.01
C ASP A 38 -0.43 4.53 -9.57
N ARG A 39 -0.67 5.37 -10.58
CA ARG A 39 0.30 6.36 -11.10
C ARG A 39 0.26 7.71 -10.40
N ALA A 40 -0.73 7.97 -9.53
CA ALA A 40 -1.01 9.31 -9.04
C ALA A 40 -0.34 9.63 -7.70
N PHE A 41 0.05 8.64 -6.89
CA PHE A 41 0.83 8.90 -5.66
C PHE A 41 2.34 8.92 -5.92
N MET A 42 2.75 9.82 -6.81
CA MET A 42 4.13 9.99 -7.25
C MET A 42 4.62 11.42 -7.00
N PHE A 43 5.91 11.56 -6.80
CA PHE A 43 6.62 12.83 -6.72
C PHE A 43 7.90 12.74 -7.57
N ASP A 44 8.07 13.66 -8.52
CA ASP A 44 9.23 13.71 -9.43
C ASP A 44 9.48 12.41 -10.23
N GLY A 45 8.40 11.77 -10.69
CA GLY A 45 8.46 10.55 -11.49
C GLY A 45 8.74 9.26 -10.70
N ALA A 46 8.85 9.35 -9.38
CA ALA A 46 9.02 8.20 -8.48
C ALA A 46 7.87 8.12 -7.45
N PRO A 47 7.59 6.94 -6.86
CA PRO A 47 6.68 6.85 -5.72
C PRO A 47 7.17 7.72 -4.55
N VAL A 48 6.24 8.32 -3.80
CA VAL A 48 6.59 9.08 -2.59
C VAL A 48 7.34 8.15 -1.62
N SER A 49 8.45 8.61 -1.05
CA SER A 49 9.29 7.80 -0.16
C SER A 49 8.49 7.24 1.01
N ALA A 50 8.63 5.92 1.26
CA ALA A 50 8.00 5.27 2.41
C ALA A 50 8.52 5.83 3.75
N GLN A 51 9.76 6.30 3.78
CA GLN A 51 10.33 6.95 4.97
C GLN A 51 9.62 8.27 5.28
N VAL A 52 9.26 9.06 4.25
CA VAL A 52 8.50 10.29 4.43
C VAL A 52 7.14 9.98 5.03
N ILE A 53 6.40 9.00 4.49
CA ILE A 53 5.10 8.62 5.05
C ILE A 53 5.23 8.15 6.50
N ALA A 54 6.27 7.35 6.80
CA ALA A 54 6.53 6.84 8.15
C ALA A 54 6.87 7.92 9.18
N ALA A 55 7.48 9.03 8.76
CA ALA A 55 7.86 10.13 9.65
C ALA A 55 6.68 11.02 10.03
N PHE A 56 5.65 11.09 9.17
CA PHE A 56 4.49 11.95 9.36
C PHE A 56 3.21 11.16 9.67
N GLU A 57 3.29 9.85 9.89
CA GLU A 57 2.14 9.07 10.36
C GLU A 57 1.75 9.51 11.79
N PRO A 58 0.51 9.97 12.03
CA PRO A 58 0.07 10.38 13.37
C PRO A 58 0.16 9.26 14.40
N PHE A 59 0.59 9.58 15.62
CA PHE A 59 0.67 8.60 16.70
C PHE A 59 -0.73 8.13 17.11
N ILE A 60 -0.83 6.91 17.67
CA ILE A 60 -2.10 6.38 18.19
C ILE A 60 -2.66 7.24 19.33
N SER A 61 -1.77 7.97 20.03
CA SER A 61 -2.12 8.91 21.11
C SER A 61 -2.81 10.17 20.62
N ASP A 62 -2.73 10.50 19.34
CA ASP A 62 -3.15 11.79 18.76
C ASP A 62 -4.66 11.79 18.47
N ARG A 63 -5.46 11.36 19.45
CA ARG A 63 -6.85 10.92 19.24
C ARG A 63 -7.83 12.06 19.02
N THR A 64 -7.56 13.32 19.38
CA THR A 64 -8.55 14.40 19.25
C THR A 64 -7.96 15.81 19.35
N PRO A 65 -8.27 16.74 18.41
CA PRO A 65 -8.83 16.50 17.06
C PRO A 65 -7.82 15.80 16.13
N PRO A 66 -8.23 15.28 14.96
CA PRO A 66 -7.32 14.64 14.02
C PRO A 66 -6.17 15.59 13.68
N ILE A 67 -4.94 15.21 14.04
CA ILE A 67 -3.76 15.99 13.67
C ILE A 67 -3.52 15.76 12.18
N VAL A 68 -3.73 16.81 11.39
CA VAL A 68 -3.23 16.85 10.02
C VAL A 68 -1.72 17.07 10.11
N THR A 69 -0.95 16.09 9.66
CA THR A 69 0.49 16.20 9.52
C THR A 69 0.82 16.45 8.07
N GLU A 70 1.67 17.43 7.80
CA GLU A 70 2.03 17.82 6.45
C GLU A 70 3.55 17.99 6.33
N ILE A 71 4.09 17.59 5.18
CA ILE A 71 5.48 17.82 4.81
C ILE A 71 5.59 18.37 3.40
N ASN A 72 6.47 19.35 3.24
CA ASN A 72 6.91 19.84 1.94
C ASN A 72 7.88 18.83 1.29
N LEU A 73 7.37 18.03 0.37
CA LEU A 73 8.16 17.04 -0.39
C LEU A 73 9.26 17.69 -1.23
N SER A 74 8.99 18.87 -1.80
CA SER A 74 9.95 19.60 -2.61
C SER A 74 11.17 20.07 -1.81
N ALA A 75 10.98 20.40 -0.53
CA ALA A 75 12.07 20.70 0.39
C ALA A 75 12.76 19.43 0.92
N ALA A 76 11.99 18.37 1.17
CA ALA A 76 12.49 17.12 1.74
C ALA A 76 13.39 16.32 0.78
N ARG A 77 13.17 16.41 -0.54
CA ARG A 77 13.84 15.59 -1.55
C ARG A 77 15.38 15.63 -1.53
N HIS A 78 15.95 16.76 -1.08
CA HIS A 78 17.40 16.99 -1.04
C HIS A 78 17.95 16.93 0.40
N SER A 79 17.14 16.53 1.37
CA SER A 79 17.59 16.37 2.74
C SER A 79 18.19 14.98 2.95
N ASN A 80 19.24 14.91 3.77
CA ASN A 80 19.82 13.62 4.18
C ASN A 80 18.85 12.82 5.06
N GLU A 81 17.87 13.48 5.68
CA GLU A 81 16.90 12.88 6.60
C GLU A 81 16.01 11.85 5.90
N TYR A 82 15.61 12.13 4.64
CA TYR A 82 14.70 11.28 3.87
C TYR A 82 15.39 10.53 2.72
N ALA A 83 16.72 10.39 2.80
CA ALA A 83 17.55 9.78 1.77
C ALA A 83 17.53 8.24 1.79
N ALA A 84 16.75 7.59 2.67
CA ALA A 84 16.67 6.13 2.68
C ALA A 84 16.12 5.63 1.35
N GLN A 85 16.77 4.58 0.83
CA GLN A 85 16.36 3.99 -0.44
C GLN A 85 14.96 3.38 -0.28
N THR A 86 14.05 3.86 -1.12
CA THR A 86 12.73 3.28 -1.27
C THR A 86 12.80 2.19 -2.34
N ARG A 87 12.23 1.03 -2.05
CA ARG A 87 12.16 -0.12 -2.97
C ARG A 87 10.73 -0.57 -3.20
N LEU A 88 10.47 -1.11 -4.39
CA LEU A 88 9.18 -1.72 -4.70
C LEU A 88 9.16 -3.18 -4.26
N GLY A 89 8.16 -3.54 -3.45
CA GLY A 89 7.88 -4.88 -3.02
C GLY A 89 7.12 -5.68 -4.09
N PRO A 90 7.06 -7.03 -3.93
CA PRO A 90 6.46 -7.93 -4.92
C PRO A 90 4.96 -7.73 -5.12
N ARG A 91 4.27 -7.03 -4.19
CA ARG A 91 2.84 -6.73 -4.25
C ARG A 91 2.55 -5.25 -4.57
N GLY A 92 3.50 -4.56 -5.21
CA GLY A 92 3.39 -3.13 -5.52
C GLY A 92 3.50 -2.23 -4.28
N GLN A 93 4.05 -2.75 -3.19
CA GLN A 93 4.27 -2.00 -1.96
C GLN A 93 5.49 -1.09 -2.15
N VAL A 94 5.45 0.10 -1.57
CA VAL A 94 6.59 1.00 -1.47
C VAL A 94 7.19 0.82 -0.09
N MET A 95 8.45 0.40 -0.02
CA MET A 95 9.10 -0.06 1.21
C MET A 95 10.35 0.75 1.52
N ALA A 96 10.59 1.02 2.80
CA ALA A 96 11.84 1.59 3.29
C ALA A 96 12.29 0.86 4.57
N ASP A 97 13.57 0.55 4.63
CA ASP A 97 14.23 -0.01 5.81
C ASP A 97 14.96 1.14 6.53
N MET A 98 14.53 1.46 7.74
CA MET A 98 15.14 2.46 8.63
C MET A 98 15.92 1.76 9.74
N SER A 99 16.74 2.51 10.49
CA SER A 99 17.58 1.94 11.55
C SER A 99 16.80 1.26 12.67
N ASP A 100 15.58 1.71 12.93
CA ASP A 100 14.73 1.25 14.04
C ASP A 100 13.48 0.47 13.58
N LYS A 101 13.07 0.60 12.32
CA LYS A 101 11.86 -0.05 11.79
C LYS A 101 11.92 -0.32 10.29
N HIS A 102 11.15 -1.31 9.87
CA HIS A 102 10.72 -1.52 8.50
C HIS A 102 9.37 -0.84 8.30
N TYR A 103 9.21 -0.12 7.20
CA TYR A 103 7.95 0.52 6.84
C TYR A 103 7.59 0.21 5.39
N ALA A 104 6.32 -0.08 5.16
CA ALA A 104 5.78 -0.26 3.83
C ALA A 104 4.42 0.40 3.72
N TYR A 105 4.07 0.87 2.53
CA TYR A 105 2.71 1.22 2.19
C TYR A 105 2.31 0.68 0.83
N ARG A 106 1.01 0.56 0.59
CA ARG A 106 0.43 0.25 -0.71
C ARG A 106 -0.74 1.20 -0.95
N VAL A 107 -0.83 1.76 -2.14
CA VAL A 107 -2.01 2.53 -2.56
C VAL A 107 -3.18 1.55 -2.73
N VAL A 108 -4.25 1.75 -1.98
CA VAL A 108 -5.50 0.99 -2.11
C VAL A 108 -6.33 1.55 -3.26
N GLY A 109 -6.31 2.87 -3.41
CA GLY A 109 -7.00 3.63 -4.43
C GLY A 109 -7.02 5.11 -4.07
N CYS A 110 -7.79 5.88 -4.82
CA CYS A 110 -8.03 7.29 -4.55
C CYS A 110 -9.50 7.62 -4.79
N ALA A 111 -10.02 8.58 -4.02
CA ALA A 111 -11.34 9.15 -4.18
C ALA A 111 -11.22 10.67 -3.99
N HIS A 112 -11.74 11.43 -4.95
CA HIS A 112 -11.46 12.85 -5.09
C HIS A 112 -9.92 13.10 -5.09
N ASP A 113 -9.43 14.04 -4.30
CA ASP A 113 -8.00 14.34 -4.14
C ASP A 113 -7.34 13.57 -2.99
N THR A 114 -8.00 12.52 -2.47
CA THR A 114 -7.50 11.74 -1.33
C THR A 114 -7.08 10.34 -1.76
N PHE A 115 -5.82 10.03 -1.54
CA PHE A 115 -5.25 8.70 -1.63
C PHE A 115 -5.53 7.92 -0.35
N VAL A 116 -5.88 6.66 -0.51
CA VAL A 116 -6.01 5.72 0.60
C VAL A 116 -4.82 4.78 0.58
N LEU A 117 -4.02 4.80 1.63
CA LEU A 117 -2.84 3.94 1.78
C LEU A 117 -3.10 2.89 2.85
N GLU A 118 -2.79 1.63 2.55
CA GLU A 118 -2.61 0.59 3.56
C GLU A 118 -1.14 0.60 3.97
N THR A 119 -0.84 0.72 5.27
CA THR A 119 0.53 0.81 5.78
C THR A 119 0.84 -0.35 6.72
N GLU A 120 2.13 -0.70 6.76
CA GLU A 120 2.70 -1.73 7.62
C GLU A 120 3.98 -1.17 8.26
N HIS A 121 4.08 -1.25 9.58
CA HIS A 121 5.28 -0.90 10.34
C HIS A 121 5.69 -2.08 11.22
N ALA A 122 6.95 -2.50 11.09
CA ALA A 122 7.54 -3.53 11.95
C ALA A 122 8.83 -3.00 12.57
N PRO A 123 8.94 -2.89 13.90
CA PRO A 123 10.22 -2.56 14.53
C PRO A 123 11.30 -3.58 14.15
N THR A 124 12.56 -3.16 14.06
CA THR A 124 13.69 -4.06 13.78
C THR A 124 13.90 -5.09 14.90
N GLY A 125 13.43 -4.79 16.11
CA GLY A 125 13.38 -5.70 17.25
C GLY A 125 11.98 -6.23 17.52
N GLY A 126 11.83 -7.55 17.65
CA GLY A 126 10.57 -8.22 17.98
C GLY A 126 9.85 -8.78 16.76
N SER A 127 8.55 -9.02 16.89
CA SER A 127 7.74 -9.64 15.82
C SER A 127 6.46 -8.87 15.51
N ALA A 128 6.25 -7.71 16.12
CA ALA A 128 5.04 -6.92 15.89
C ALA A 128 5.04 -6.33 14.47
N VAL A 129 3.88 -6.33 13.84
CA VAL A 129 3.65 -5.70 12.53
C VAL A 129 2.38 -4.87 12.63
N PHE A 130 2.49 -3.59 12.91
CA PHE A 130 1.34 -2.72 13.05
C PHE A 130 0.84 -2.28 11.69
N LYS A 131 -0.46 -2.41 11.46
CA LYS A 131 -1.11 -1.96 10.23
C LYS A 131 -2.00 -0.75 10.49
N SER A 132 -2.07 0.15 9.52
CA SER A 132 -2.97 1.30 9.51
C SER A 132 -3.55 1.52 8.12
N VAL A 133 -4.67 2.24 8.05
CA VAL A 133 -5.12 2.91 6.82
C VAL A 133 -4.91 4.40 6.96
N LEU A 134 -4.18 5.00 6.02
CA LEU A 134 -3.96 6.44 5.95
C LEU A 134 -4.76 7.05 4.81
N PHE A 135 -5.24 8.27 5.05
CA PHE A 135 -5.86 9.13 4.07
C PHE A 135 -4.87 10.26 3.81
N VAL A 136 -4.42 10.37 2.57
CA VAL A 136 -3.28 11.21 2.21
C VAL A 136 -3.64 12.08 1.02
N ARG A 137 -3.24 13.34 1.04
CA ARG A 137 -3.41 14.27 -0.08
C ARG A 137 -2.05 14.70 -0.60
N LEU A 138 -1.97 14.95 -1.90
CA LEU A 138 -0.85 15.62 -2.55
C LEU A 138 -1.36 16.93 -3.13
N ASP A 139 -0.84 18.04 -2.65
CA ASP A 139 -1.17 19.37 -3.16
C ASP A 139 0.10 20.10 -3.59
N THR A 140 -0.01 20.91 -4.64
CA THR A 140 1.09 21.77 -5.09
C THR A 140 0.64 23.21 -4.98
N ARG A 141 1.29 23.97 -4.09
CA ARG A 141 0.89 25.34 -3.76
C ARG A 141 2.09 26.29 -3.68
N GLN A 142 1.77 27.57 -3.62
CA GLN A 142 2.76 28.63 -3.44
C GLN A 142 3.39 28.49 -2.04
N ALA A 143 4.71 28.43 -1.97
CA ALA A 143 5.44 28.46 -0.71
C ALA A 143 6.10 29.84 -0.50
N TYR A 144 6.36 30.15 0.76
CA TYR A 144 7.00 31.39 1.19
C TYR A 144 8.24 31.08 1.99
N GLY A 145 9.32 31.82 1.75
CA GLY A 145 10.53 31.73 2.53
C GLY A 145 10.39 32.42 3.89
N ALA A 146 11.42 32.30 4.74
CA ALA A 146 11.43 32.90 6.07
C ALA A 146 11.28 34.43 6.07
N ALA A 147 11.67 35.11 4.98
CA ALA A 147 11.51 36.56 4.82
C ALA A 147 10.23 36.93 4.04
N GLY A 148 9.28 36.00 3.88
CA GLY A 148 8.02 36.21 3.16
C GLY A 148 8.16 36.25 1.63
N GLN A 149 9.34 36.00 1.07
CA GLN A 149 9.55 35.98 -0.37
C GLN A 149 8.85 34.77 -1.01
N HIS A 150 8.30 34.96 -2.20
CA HIS A 150 7.67 33.89 -2.97
C HIS A 150 8.74 32.89 -3.42
N LEU A 151 8.55 31.61 -3.09
CA LEU A 151 9.35 30.52 -3.63
C LEU A 151 8.71 29.94 -4.90
N SER A 152 9.37 29.02 -5.58
CA SER A 152 8.68 28.22 -6.61
C SER A 152 7.55 27.40 -5.97
N ARG A 153 6.54 27.01 -6.76
CA ARG A 153 5.50 26.09 -6.29
C ARG A 153 6.15 24.85 -5.70
N GLN A 154 5.70 24.46 -4.51
CA GLN A 154 6.18 23.28 -3.80
C GLN A 154 5.06 22.27 -3.69
N THR A 155 5.42 20.99 -3.76
CA THR A 155 4.49 19.88 -3.51
C THR A 155 4.56 19.49 -2.04
N PHE A 156 3.39 19.32 -1.44
CA PHE A 156 3.19 18.89 -0.07
C PHE A 156 2.47 17.55 -0.08
N VAL A 157 2.71 16.77 0.97
CA VAL A 157 1.92 15.58 1.29
C VAL A 157 1.34 15.74 2.68
N SER A 158 0.05 15.49 2.79
CA SER A 158 -0.71 15.69 4.04
C SER A 158 -1.41 14.40 4.44
N VAL A 159 -1.14 13.88 5.63
CA VAL A 159 -1.93 12.80 6.22
C VAL A 159 -3.09 13.42 6.97
N THR A 160 -4.30 13.28 6.43
CA THR A 160 -5.50 13.93 6.96
C THR A 160 -6.26 13.05 7.94
N ARG A 161 -6.08 11.73 7.85
CA ARG A 161 -6.73 10.76 8.72
C ARG A 161 -5.95 9.47 8.79
N ARG A 162 -6.03 8.82 9.95
CA ARG A 162 -5.47 7.49 10.21
C ARG A 162 -6.52 6.60 10.88
N ILE A 163 -6.61 5.36 10.43
CA ILE A 163 -7.40 4.31 11.07
C ILE A 163 -6.42 3.20 11.50
N PRO A 164 -6.11 3.06 12.79
CA PRO A 164 -5.27 1.96 13.25
C PRO A 164 -6.02 0.64 13.10
N MET A 165 -5.37 -0.35 12.49
CA MET A 165 -5.93 -1.70 12.31
C MET A 165 -5.47 -2.63 13.43
N GLY A 166 -4.20 -2.52 13.84
CA GLY A 166 -3.62 -3.32 14.94
C GLY A 166 -2.42 -4.13 14.50
N ASP A 167 -1.92 -5.00 15.39
CA ASP A 167 -0.81 -5.90 15.11
C ASP A 167 -1.26 -7.04 14.18
N ARG A 168 -0.58 -7.28 13.06
CA ARG A 168 -0.85 -8.34 12.09
C ARG A 168 -2.33 -8.47 11.72
N ASP A 169 -3.03 -7.35 11.59
CA ASP A 169 -4.43 -7.37 11.16
C ASP A 169 -4.53 -7.93 9.72
N THR A 170 -5.45 -8.87 9.50
CA THR A 170 -5.66 -9.56 8.22
C THR A 170 -6.90 -9.06 7.48
N ALA A 171 -7.58 -8.02 7.96
CA ALA A 171 -8.72 -7.44 7.27
C ALA A 171 -8.35 -6.97 5.86
N SER A 172 -9.20 -7.28 4.89
CA SER A 172 -9.10 -6.72 3.54
C SER A 172 -9.42 -5.23 3.55
N VAL A 173 -8.64 -4.42 2.85
CA VAL A 173 -8.91 -2.99 2.65
C VAL A 173 -9.22 -2.75 1.17
N THR A 174 -10.45 -2.32 0.89
CA THR A 174 -10.93 -2.08 -0.48
C THR A 174 -11.62 -0.73 -0.58
N LEU A 175 -11.35 0.01 -1.66
CA LEU A 175 -12.03 1.26 -1.98
C LEU A 175 -12.93 1.05 -3.21
N GLN A 176 -14.20 1.42 -3.11
CA GLN A 176 -15.17 1.38 -4.20
C GLN A 176 -15.90 2.72 -4.30
N GLY A 177 -15.61 3.50 -5.34
CA GLY A 177 -16.01 4.90 -5.39
C GLY A 177 -15.43 5.64 -4.19
N ASP A 178 -16.29 6.33 -3.43
CA ASP A 178 -15.90 7.09 -2.24
C ASP A 178 -16.04 6.26 -0.95
N GLU A 179 -16.34 4.95 -1.04
CA GLU A 179 -16.55 4.09 0.10
C GLU A 179 -15.33 3.19 0.35
N LEU A 180 -14.62 3.47 1.45
CA LEU A 180 -13.59 2.60 1.99
C LEU A 180 -14.25 1.54 2.86
N ARG A 181 -13.98 0.27 2.55
CA ARG A 181 -14.37 -0.88 3.36
C ARG A 181 -13.13 -1.57 3.93
N ILE A 182 -13.11 -1.70 5.24
CA ILE A 182 -12.16 -2.51 5.99
C ILE A 182 -12.93 -3.74 6.49
N GLY A 183 -12.52 -4.92 6.04
CA GLY A 183 -13.16 -6.19 6.39
C GLY A 183 -13.07 -6.53 7.87
N SER A 184 -13.69 -7.65 8.24
CA SER A 184 -13.57 -8.22 9.57
C SER A 184 -12.14 -8.73 9.83
N SER A 185 -11.75 -8.75 11.10
CA SER A 185 -10.49 -9.34 11.56
C SER A 185 -10.61 -9.83 13.00
N ARG A 186 -9.51 -10.34 13.56
CA ARG A 186 -9.44 -10.69 14.99
C ARG A 186 -9.71 -9.53 15.96
N TYR A 187 -9.74 -8.29 15.45
CA TYR A 187 -10.00 -7.08 16.23
C TYR A 187 -11.35 -6.45 15.94
N ARG A 188 -12.11 -6.99 14.97
CA ARG A 188 -13.33 -6.37 14.47
C ARG A 188 -14.24 -7.43 13.86
N ASP A 189 -15.37 -7.69 14.51
CA ASP A 189 -16.32 -8.70 14.06
C ASP A 189 -17.05 -8.28 12.78
N GLU A 190 -17.29 -6.97 12.62
CA GLU A 190 -17.99 -6.39 11.47
C GLU A 190 -17.06 -5.55 10.60
N SER A 191 -17.43 -5.43 9.33
CA SER A 191 -16.72 -4.54 8.41
C SER A 191 -16.92 -3.08 8.80
N LEU A 192 -15.82 -2.32 8.85
CA LEU A 192 -15.88 -0.87 9.00
C LEU A 192 -16.04 -0.24 7.61
N VAL A 193 -17.06 0.59 7.47
CA VAL A 193 -17.34 1.35 6.25
C VAL A 193 -17.14 2.84 6.53
N VAL A 194 -16.32 3.49 5.71
CA VAL A 194 -15.95 4.89 5.87
C VAL A 194 -16.06 5.58 4.52
N ARG A 195 -16.74 6.73 4.47
CA ARG A 195 -16.70 7.60 3.30
C ARG A 195 -15.37 8.36 3.25
N VAL A 196 -14.69 8.30 2.13
CA VAL A 196 -13.57 9.17 1.79
C VAL A 196 -14.20 10.50 1.34
N ALA A 197 -14.24 11.47 2.25
CA ALA A 197 -14.80 12.78 1.92
C ALA A 197 -13.83 13.56 1.01
N GLY A 198 -14.35 14.21 -0.03
CA GLY A 198 -13.76 15.44 -0.54
C GLY A 198 -13.93 16.57 0.48
N GLU A 199 -13.12 17.62 0.42
CA GLU A 199 -13.43 18.83 1.18
C GLU A 199 -14.83 19.32 0.76
N ALA A 200 -15.70 19.55 1.76
CA ALA A 200 -16.79 20.47 1.54
C ALA A 200 -16.14 21.84 1.36
N GLU A 201 -16.19 22.37 0.14
CA GLU A 201 -15.85 23.79 -0.14
C GLU A 201 -16.62 24.74 0.77
#